data_AF-A0AA35TW14-F1
#
_entry.id   AF-A0AA35TW14-F1
#
_cell.length_a   1.000
_cell.length_b   1.000
_cell.length_c   1.000
_cell.angle_alpha   90.00
_cell.angle_beta   90.00
_cell.angle_gamma   90.00
#
_symmetry.space_group_name_H-M   'P 1'
#
loop_
_entity.id
_entity.type
_entity.pdbx_description
1 polymer ?
#
loop_
_entity_poly.entity_id
_entity_poly.type
_entity_poly.pdbx_seq_one_letter_code
_entity_poly.pdbx_strand_id
1 'polypeptide(L)'
;MAAQEDNESHQQFPVASFAVPSRTELEERLVLALNTRDGQQSCAQDGADPYTRAVRYVEQHRIVEIFQNITSRIAYERPDDPLQFMLNEIEKVRKGQKLETLK
;
A
#
# COMPACT_ATOMS: atom_id res chain seq x y z
N MET A 1 5.96 -39.29 -26.01
CA MET A 1 6.84 -38.86 -24.90
C MET A 1 6.51 -37.40 -24.64
N ALA A 2 6.09 -37.09 -23.42
CA ALA A 2 5.35 -35.91 -23.03
C ALA A 2 6.24 -34.75 -22.56
N ALA A 3 5.57 -33.62 -22.31
CA ALA A 3 5.96 -32.43 -21.53
C ALA A 3 6.72 -31.36 -22.33
N GLN A 4 6.40 -30.07 -22.26
CA GLN A 4 5.39 -29.35 -21.50
C GLN A 4 5.26 -27.98 -22.19
N GLU A 5 4.04 -27.53 -22.48
CA GLU A 5 3.77 -26.16 -22.89
C GLU A 5 3.98 -25.26 -21.67
N ASP A 6 4.90 -24.31 -21.78
CA ASP A 6 5.14 -23.27 -20.79
C ASP A 6 3.94 -22.33 -20.79
N ASN A 7 2.92 -22.73 -20.02
CA ASN A 7 1.74 -21.94 -19.74
C ASN A 7 2.15 -20.82 -18.77
N GLU A 8 2.66 -19.71 -19.30
CA GLU A 8 2.72 -18.43 -18.58
C GLU A 8 1.29 -18.06 -18.18
N SER A 9 0.89 -18.55 -17.02
CA SER A 9 -0.28 -18.09 -16.30
C SER A 9 0.04 -16.68 -15.83
N HIS A 10 -0.13 -15.70 -16.73
CA HIS A 10 -0.37 -14.32 -16.37
C HIS A 10 -1.49 -14.35 -15.34
N GLN A 11 -1.14 -14.24 -14.06
CA GLN A 11 -2.10 -13.95 -13.01
C GLN A 11 -2.64 -12.56 -13.31
N GLN A 12 -3.67 -12.53 -14.15
CA GLN A 12 -4.56 -11.41 -14.34
C GLN A 12 -5.20 -11.18 -12.98
N PHE A 13 -4.61 -10.30 -12.17
CA PHE A 13 -5.27 -9.83 -10.97
C PHE A 13 -6.61 -9.25 -11.42
N PRO A 14 -7.75 -9.73 -10.89
CA PRO A 14 -9.03 -9.19 -11.27
C PRO A 14 -9.03 -7.72 -10.86
N VAL A 15 -8.95 -6.84 -11.87
CA VAL A 15 -9.18 -5.41 -11.75
C VAL A 15 -10.69 -5.20 -11.59
N ALA A 16 -11.27 -5.82 -10.58
CA ALA A 16 -12.70 -5.79 -10.33
C ALA A 16 -12.99 -4.95 -9.09
N SER A 17 -13.54 -3.77 -9.38
CA SER A 17 -14.32 -2.91 -8.48
C SER A 17 -13.50 -2.08 -7.49
N PHE A 18 -13.59 -0.76 -7.64
CA PHE A 18 -13.20 0.26 -6.66
C PHE A 18 -14.01 0.21 -5.35
N ALA A 19 -14.69 -0.91 -5.05
CA ALA A 19 -15.31 -1.13 -3.77
C ALA A 19 -14.22 -1.37 -2.72
N VAL A 20 -14.17 -0.47 -1.73
CA VAL A 20 -13.33 -0.68 -0.54
C VAL A 20 -13.78 -2.01 0.08
N PRO A 21 -12.89 -3.02 0.19
CA PRO A 21 -13.25 -4.29 0.79
C PRO A 21 -13.66 -4.06 2.23
N SER A 22 -14.72 -4.76 2.66
CA SER A 22 -15.06 -4.80 4.08
C SER A 22 -13.90 -5.37 4.88
N ARG A 23 -13.85 -5.07 6.18
CA ARG A 23 -12.78 -5.52 7.07
C ARG A 23 -12.55 -7.03 6.98
N THR A 24 -13.61 -7.81 6.91
CA THR A 24 -13.55 -9.28 6.82
C THR A 24 -12.95 -9.74 5.49
N GLU A 25 -13.35 -9.11 4.38
CA GLU A 25 -12.79 -9.44 3.05
C GLU A 25 -11.31 -9.05 2.95
N LEU A 26 -10.90 -7.96 3.62
CA LEU A 26 -9.49 -7.58 3.71
C LEU A 26 -8.70 -8.62 4.51
N GLU A 27 -9.26 -9.10 5.62
CA GLU A 27 -8.64 -10.13 6.48
C GLU A 27 -8.50 -11.46 5.74
N GLU A 28 -9.51 -11.92 4.99
CA GLU A 28 -9.44 -13.14 4.19
C GLU A 28 -8.41 -13.05 3.07
N ARG A 29 -8.34 -11.90 2.38
CA ARG A 29 -7.35 -11.65 1.33
C ARG A 29 -5.92 -11.63 1.88
N LEU A 30 -5.73 -11.06 3.08
CA LEU A 30 -4.46 -11.09 3.79
C LEU A 30 -4.06 -12.52 4.15
N VAL A 31 -4.99 -13.31 4.70
CA VAL A 31 -4.72 -14.72 5.07
C VAL A 31 -4.34 -15.55 3.83
N LEU A 32 -5.04 -15.36 2.71
CA LEU A 32 -4.74 -16.07 1.45
C LEU A 32 -3.36 -15.68 0.90
N ALA A 33 -3.02 -14.39 0.92
CA ALA A 33 -1.72 -13.89 0.46
C ALA A 33 -0.56 -14.43 1.32
N LEU A 34 -0.78 -14.61 2.63
CA LEU A 34 0.24 -15.09 3.56
C LEU A 34 0.41 -16.62 3.55
N ASN A 35 -0.62 -17.37 3.15
CA ASN A 35 -0.58 -18.84 3.08
C ASN A 35 0.01 -19.37 1.75
N THR A 36 0.30 -18.50 0.78
CA THR A 36 0.96 -18.87 -0.47
C THR A 36 2.46 -19.05 -0.22
N ARG A 37 2.84 -20.25 0.23
CA ARG A 37 4.21 -20.74 0.23
C ARG A 37 4.68 -20.87 -1.21
N ASP A 38 5.46 -19.92 -1.71
CA ASP A 38 6.59 -20.17 -2.62
C ASP A 38 7.38 -18.88 -2.85
N GLY A 39 8.71 -18.94 -2.67
CA GLY A 39 9.64 -17.91 -3.15
C GLY A 39 10.40 -17.15 -2.07
N GLN A 40 11.48 -17.77 -1.60
CA GLN A 40 12.43 -17.35 -0.57
C GLN A 40 13.21 -16.04 -0.88
N GLN A 41 13.62 -15.35 0.20
CA GLN A 41 14.75 -14.39 0.38
C GLN A 41 14.36 -12.89 0.38
N SER A 42 14.59 -12.08 1.42
CA SER A 42 15.45 -12.19 2.61
C SER A 42 14.81 -11.40 3.76
N CYS A 43 14.47 -12.07 4.87
CA CYS A 43 13.89 -11.46 6.06
C CYS A 43 14.41 -12.21 7.29
N ALA A 44 15.70 -12.10 7.56
CA ALA A 44 16.28 -12.63 8.78
C ALA A 44 17.10 -11.55 9.48
N GLN A 45 16.42 -10.54 10.05
CA GLN A 45 16.85 -9.78 11.23
C GLN A 45 15.57 -9.29 11.92
N ASP A 46 15.40 -9.64 13.20
CA ASP A 46 14.17 -9.62 14.02
C ASP A 46 13.18 -10.75 13.74
N GLY A 47 12.99 -11.64 14.73
CA GLY A 47 12.00 -12.73 14.72
C GLY A 47 10.54 -12.26 14.77
N ALA A 48 10.26 -11.03 14.35
CA ALA A 48 8.92 -10.53 14.15
C ALA A 48 8.43 -11.00 12.78
N ASP A 49 7.20 -11.51 12.74
CA ASP A 49 6.55 -11.90 11.50
C ASP A 49 6.47 -10.69 10.52
N PRO A 50 6.39 -10.94 9.20
CA PRO A 50 6.36 -9.88 8.19
C PRO A 50 5.28 -8.82 8.41
N TYR A 51 4.13 -9.19 8.97
CA TYR A 51 3.03 -8.28 9.24
C TYR A 51 3.39 -7.31 10.37
N THR A 52 3.91 -7.81 11.50
CA THR A 52 4.36 -6.96 12.61
C THR A 52 5.43 -5.96 12.15
N ARG A 53 6.34 -6.36 11.27
CA ARG A 53 7.35 -5.44 10.69
C ARG A 53 6.73 -4.35 9.84
N ALA A 54 5.74 -4.67 9.01
CA ALA A 54 5.03 -3.70 8.20
C ALA A 54 4.26 -2.69 9.07
N VAL A 55 3.55 -3.15 10.10
CA VAL A 55 2.82 -2.28 11.03
C VAL A 55 3.77 -1.30 11.73
N ARG A 56 4.90 -1.80 12.27
CA ARG A 56 5.90 -0.93 12.93
C ARG A 56 6.46 0.12 11.99
N TYR A 57 6.72 -0.23 10.73
CA TYR A 57 7.19 0.73 9.73
C TYR A 57 6.15 1.83 9.47
N VAL A 58 4.90 1.46 9.29
CA VAL A 58 3.78 2.39 9.08
C VAL A 58 3.62 3.36 10.25
N GLU A 59 3.71 2.85 11.48
CA GLU A 59 3.61 3.65 12.71
C GLU A 59 4.83 4.56 12.90
N GLN A 60 6.04 4.02 12.79
CA GLN A 60 7.30 4.75 12.98
C GLN A 60 7.41 5.93 12.01
N HIS A 61 7.02 5.72 10.76
CA HIS A 61 7.08 6.75 9.71
C HIS A 61 5.79 7.57 9.61
N ARG A 62 4.81 7.35 10.50
CA ARG A 62 3.51 8.06 10.52
C ARG A 62 2.84 8.09 9.15
N ILE A 63 2.94 6.99 8.40
CA ILE A 63 2.54 6.93 7.00
C ILE A 63 1.05 7.25 6.84
N VAL A 64 0.22 6.75 7.75
CA VAL A 64 -1.23 7.01 7.76
C VAL A 64 -1.53 8.50 7.92
N GLU A 65 -0.83 9.21 8.81
CA GLU A 65 -1.01 10.65 9.06
C GLU A 65 -0.67 11.47 7.81
N ILE A 66 0.42 11.12 7.13
CA ILE A 66 0.85 11.76 5.87
C ILE A 66 -0.23 11.61 4.80
N PHE A 67 -0.71 10.40 4.55
CA PHE A 67 -1.72 10.16 3.54
C PHE A 67 -3.07 10.80 3.89
N GLN A 68 -3.50 10.79 5.16
CA GLN A 68 -4.74 11.46 5.58
C GLN A 68 -4.70 12.97 5.35
N ASN A 69 -3.57 13.62 5.62
CA ASN A 69 -3.44 15.05 5.37
C ASN A 69 -3.51 15.36 3.86
N ILE A 70 -2.72 14.66 3.06
CA ILE A 70 -2.69 14.89 1.60
C ILE A 70 -4.05 14.62 0.96
N THR A 71 -4.72 13.51 1.34
CA THR A 71 -6.06 13.17 0.82
C THR A 71 -7.11 14.19 1.24
N SER A 72 -7.05 14.72 2.46
CA SER A 72 -7.93 15.81 2.91
C SER A 72 -7.75 17.06 2.06
N ARG A 73 -6.51 17.41 1.71
CA ARG A 73 -6.21 18.56 0.87
C ARG A 73 -6.65 18.37 -0.57
N ILE A 74 -6.49 17.18 -1.14
CA ILE A 74 -7.05 16.85 -2.46
C ILE A 74 -8.57 17.01 -2.46
N ALA A 75 -9.26 16.50 -1.44
CA ALA A 75 -10.72 16.59 -1.33
C ALA A 75 -11.22 18.04 -1.17
N TYR A 76 -10.45 18.88 -0.48
CA TYR A 76 -10.75 20.29 -0.27
C TYR A 76 -10.43 21.15 -1.50
N GLU A 77 -9.18 21.11 -1.98
CA GLU A 77 -8.69 21.96 -3.07
C GLU A 77 -9.21 21.53 -4.45
N ARG A 78 -9.57 20.24 -4.61
CA ARG A 78 -10.08 19.65 -5.85
C ARG A 78 -9.26 20.05 -7.09
N PRO A 79 -7.94 19.78 -7.09
CA PRO A 79 -7.08 20.15 -8.21
C PRO A 79 -7.47 19.40 -9.49
N ASP A 80 -7.22 20.02 -10.65
CA ASP A 80 -7.44 19.39 -11.96
C ASP A 80 -6.58 18.13 -12.15
N ASP A 81 -5.39 18.09 -11.54
CA ASP A 81 -4.50 16.92 -11.52
C ASP A 81 -4.15 16.51 -10.06
N PRO A 82 -4.89 15.55 -9.48
CA PRO A 82 -4.69 15.13 -8.09
C PRO A 82 -3.38 14.37 -7.84
N LEU A 83 -2.81 13.72 -8.86
CA LEU A 83 -1.56 12.96 -8.72
C LEU A 83 -0.35 13.90 -8.72
N GLN A 84 -0.33 14.89 -9.63
CA GLN A 84 0.70 15.93 -9.59
C GLN A 84 0.63 16.74 -8.29
N PHE A 85 -0.57 17.03 -7.81
CA PHE A 85 -0.76 17.67 -6.50
C PHE A 85 -0.16 16.81 -5.37
N MET A 86 -0.46 15.52 -5.33
CA MET A 86 0.08 14.60 -4.32
C MET A 86 1.61 14.58 -4.31
N LEU A 87 2.26 14.53 -5.47
CA LEU A 87 3.72 14.56 -5.57
C LEU A 87 4.32 15.85 -4.99
N ASN A 88 3.71 16.99 -5.33
CA ASN A 88 4.12 18.29 -4.80
C ASN A 88 3.97 18.34 -3.27
N GLU A 89 2.90 17.77 -2.72
CA GLU A 89 2.69 17.71 -1.28
C GLU A 89 3.69 16.81 -0.56
N ILE A 90 4.01 15.63 -1.12
CA ILE A 90 5.05 14.75 -0.59
C ILE A 90 6.42 15.45 -0.59
N GLU A 91 6.73 16.20 -1.66
CA GLU A 91 7.95 16.99 -1.75
C GLU A 91 8.05 18.08 -0.67
N LYS A 92 6.93 18.73 -0.33
CA LYS A 92 6.87 19.71 0.78
C LYS A 92 7.12 19.04 2.13
N VAL A 93 6.48 17.88 2.39
CA VAL A 93 6.70 17.09 3.61
C VAL A 93 8.16 16.68 3.74
N ARG A 94 8.78 16.19 2.64
CA ARG A 94 10.20 15.81 2.62
C ARG A 94 11.13 16.96 2.99
N LYS A 95 10.80 18.19 2.61
CA LYS A 95 11.57 19.40 2.91
C LYS A 95 11.38 19.91 4.34
N GLY A 96 10.63 19.19 5.19
CA GLY A 96 10.36 19.59 6.57
C GLY A 96 9.38 20.76 6.68
N GLN A 97 8.67 21.09 5.59
CA GLN A 97 7.60 22.08 5.65
C GLN A 97 6.46 21.45 6.44
N LYS A 98 6.14 22.06 7.59
CA LYS A 98 5.00 21.63 8.40
C LYS A 98 3.77 21.73 7.52
N LEU A 99 3.11 20.60 7.29
CA LEU A 99 1.86 20.53 6.57
C LEU A 99 0.83 21.25 7.45
N GLU A 100 0.55 22.53 7.16
CA GLU A 100 -0.35 23.33 7.95
C GLU A 100 -1.71 22.65 7.97
N THR A 101 -2.15 22.24 9.16
CA THR A 101 -3.49 21.73 9.41
C THR A 101 -4.47 22.84 9.08
N LEU A 102 -5.32 22.61 8.08
CA LEU A 102 -6.48 23.47 7.79
C LEU A 102 -7.23 23.73 9.10
N LYS A 103 -7.33 25.01 9.48
CA LYS A 103 -8.16 25.50 10.60
C LYS A 103 -9.59 25.71 10.15
#